data_AF-A0A955IT96-F1
#
_entry.id   AF-A0A955IT96-F1
#
_cell.length_a   1.000
_cell.length_b   1.000
_cell.length_c   1.000
_cell.angle_alpha   90.00
_cell.angle_beta   90.00
_cell.angle_gamma   90.00
#
_symmetry.space_group_name_H-M   'P 1'
#
loop_
_entity.id
_entity.type
_entity.pdbx_description
1 polymer ?
#
loop_
_entity_poly.entity_id
_entity_poly.type
_entity_poly.pdbx_seq_one_letter_code
_entity_poly.pdbx_strand_id
1 'polypeptide(L)'
;MLVELLTSCALAQVALPPETPIDAPRHMTEAELAWVAEHPITPPQTATAPPTGPVVCPGEYEPMDGIMIAWTGPSSWLAILRQMGAFITTDGDANLYVVVPSASARTSAESSLQAGGADMSRVQFMIKSLNTIWCRDYGPRYIYQGDCRAIVDHTYNRPRPADNGVPAAFSDFKSHAYYELPLVHGGGNYHLSSTGASFSTRLIAN
;
A
#
# COMPACT_ATOMS: atom_id res chain seq x y z
N MET A 1 -39.50 -1.18 -44.88
CA MET A 1 -38.17 -0.59 -44.66
C MET A 1 -38.18 0.01 -43.24
N LEU A 2 -37.92 -0.82 -42.23
CA LEU A 2 -37.75 -0.37 -40.85
C LEU A 2 -36.25 -0.14 -40.64
N VAL A 3 -35.87 1.09 -40.31
CA VAL A 3 -34.52 1.44 -39.89
C VAL A 3 -34.48 1.25 -38.38
N GLU A 4 -33.79 0.23 -37.91
CA GLU A 4 -33.50 0.03 -36.49
C GLU A 4 -32.51 1.10 -36.02
N LEU A 5 -32.95 1.93 -35.08
CA LEU A 5 -32.11 2.88 -34.37
C LEU A 5 -31.23 2.09 -33.37
N LEU A 6 -30.00 1.77 -33.76
CA LEU A 6 -28.98 1.27 -32.85
C LEU A 6 -28.59 2.40 -31.88
N THR A 7 -29.12 2.35 -30.66
CA THR A 7 -28.71 3.25 -29.58
C THR A 7 -27.41 2.71 -29.00
N SER A 8 -26.29 3.38 -29.29
CA SER A 8 -24.99 3.07 -28.70
C SER A 8 -25.01 3.46 -27.21
N CYS A 9 -25.02 2.47 -26.32
CA CYS A 9 -24.67 2.68 -24.92
C CYS A 9 -23.17 2.98 -24.82
N ALA A 10 -22.81 4.26 -24.75
CA ALA A 10 -21.46 4.64 -24.34
C ALA A 10 -21.25 4.19 -22.88
N LEU A 11 -20.30 3.28 -22.65
CA LEU A 11 -19.78 3.03 -21.31
C LEU A 11 -19.22 4.37 -20.80
N ALA A 12 -19.80 4.91 -19.73
CA ALA A 12 -19.25 6.07 -19.07
C ALA A 12 -17.81 5.73 -18.64
N GLN A 13 -16.83 6.43 -19.21
CA GLN A 13 -15.44 6.30 -18.80
C GLN A 13 -15.37 6.79 -17.34
N VAL A 14 -14.99 5.90 -16.43
CA VAL A 14 -14.76 6.27 -15.04
C VAL A 14 -13.69 7.36 -15.03
N ALA A 15 -14.04 8.51 -14.48
CA ALA A 15 -13.13 9.65 -14.43
C ALA A 15 -11.93 9.28 -13.51
N LEU A 16 -10.72 9.49 -14.01
CA LEU A 16 -9.49 9.17 -13.27
C LEU A 16 -9.09 10.35 -12.37
N PRO A 17 -8.54 10.08 -11.18
CA PRO A 17 -8.00 11.14 -10.34
C PRO A 17 -6.84 11.87 -11.04
N PRO A 18 -6.51 13.10 -10.58
CA PRO A 18 -5.38 13.83 -11.12
C PRO A 18 -4.07 13.03 -11.00
N GLU A 19 -3.19 13.21 -11.99
CA GLU A 19 -1.84 12.64 -11.94
C GLU A 19 -1.12 13.05 -10.66
N THR A 20 -0.55 12.06 -9.98
CA THR A 20 0.17 12.27 -8.72
C THR A 20 1.63 12.62 -9.01
N PRO A 21 2.15 13.78 -8.56
CA PRO A 21 3.56 14.12 -8.73
C PRO A 21 4.48 13.06 -8.12
N ILE A 22 5.65 12.84 -8.73
CA ILE A 22 6.61 11.83 -8.25
C ILE A 22 7.14 12.13 -6.84
N ASP A 23 7.16 13.41 -6.45
CA ASP A 23 7.53 13.92 -5.14
C ASP A 23 6.31 14.31 -4.29
N ALA A 24 5.13 13.77 -4.60
CA ALA A 24 3.89 14.11 -3.91
C ALA A 24 4.03 13.92 -2.38
N PRO A 25 3.53 14.90 -1.59
CA PRO A 25 3.61 14.81 -0.15
C PRO A 25 2.69 13.71 0.39
N ARG A 26 2.86 13.39 1.68
CA ARG A 26 1.97 12.45 2.40
C ARG A 26 0.52 12.95 2.49
N HIS A 27 0.29 14.25 2.42
CA HIS A 27 -1.05 14.85 2.38
C HIS A 27 -1.55 14.96 0.93
N MET A 28 -2.85 15.23 0.75
CA MET A 28 -3.40 15.50 -0.57
C MET A 28 -2.84 16.83 -1.11
N THR A 29 -2.47 16.85 -2.38
CA THR A 29 -2.22 18.08 -3.14
C THR A 29 -3.52 18.89 -3.32
N GLU A 30 -3.40 20.15 -3.75
CA GLU A 30 -4.58 21.00 -4.04
C GLU A 30 -5.48 20.38 -5.12
N ALA A 31 -4.90 19.79 -6.16
CA ALA A 31 -5.65 19.10 -7.21
C ALA A 31 -6.38 17.86 -6.67
N GLU A 32 -5.73 17.07 -5.80
CA GLU A 32 -6.36 15.92 -5.14
C GLU A 32 -7.50 16.35 -4.20
N LEU A 33 -7.35 17.46 -3.48
CA LEU A 33 -8.40 18.02 -2.62
C LEU A 33 -9.62 18.46 -3.44
N ALA A 34 -9.40 19.19 -4.54
CA ALA A 34 -10.46 19.62 -5.45
C ALA A 34 -11.20 18.41 -6.05
N TRP A 35 -10.44 17.39 -6.47
CA TRP A 35 -11.00 16.14 -6.97
C TRP A 35 -11.89 15.44 -5.95
N VAL A 36 -11.41 15.26 -4.71
CA VAL A 36 -12.14 14.56 -3.65
C VAL A 36 -13.40 15.32 -3.20
N ALA A 37 -13.43 16.64 -3.33
CA ALA A 37 -14.62 17.43 -3.06
C ALA A 37 -15.79 17.06 -4.00
N GLU A 38 -15.49 16.70 -5.24
CA GLU A 38 -16.46 16.25 -6.25
C GLU A 38 -16.64 14.73 -6.28
N HIS A 39 -15.61 13.99 -5.87
CA HIS A 39 -15.54 12.53 -5.88
C HIS A 39 -15.13 11.99 -4.50
N PRO A 40 -16.03 12.00 -3.50
CA PRO A 40 -15.71 11.57 -2.14
C PRO A 40 -15.16 10.14 -2.11
N ILE A 41 -14.06 9.95 -1.38
CA ILE A 41 -13.48 8.62 -1.15
C ILE A 41 -14.41 7.87 -0.20
N THR A 42 -14.90 6.72 -0.65
CA THR A 42 -15.81 5.86 0.11
C THR A 42 -15.21 4.46 0.25
N PRO A 43 -15.51 3.75 1.35
CA PRO A 43 -15.07 2.37 1.48
C PRO A 43 -15.77 1.47 0.46
N PRO A 44 -15.21 0.29 0.13
CA PRO A 44 -15.87 -0.67 -0.73
C PRO A 44 -17.30 -0.96 -0.25
N GLN A 45 -18.25 -0.97 -1.20
CA GLN A 45 -19.66 -1.24 -0.90
C GLN A 45 -19.88 -2.66 -0.35
N THR A 46 -18.99 -3.59 -0.70
CA THR A 46 -18.98 -4.97 -0.21
C THR A 46 -17.57 -5.32 0.24
N ALA A 47 -17.26 -5.05 1.51
CA ALA A 47 -16.04 -5.57 2.12
C ALA A 47 -16.14 -7.11 2.24
N THR A 48 -14.98 -7.78 2.20
CA THR A 48 -14.89 -9.21 2.54
C THR A 48 -15.47 -9.51 3.93
N ALA A 49 -15.98 -10.72 4.16
CA ALA A 49 -16.38 -11.14 5.50
C ALA A 49 -15.19 -11.09 6.48
N PRO A 50 -15.38 -10.64 7.74
CA PRO A 50 -14.29 -10.54 8.70
C PRO A 50 -13.74 -11.93 9.08
N PRO A 51 -12.52 -11.99 9.67
CA PRO A 51 -11.99 -13.22 10.24
C PRO A 51 -12.96 -13.82 11.27
N THR A 52 -13.17 -15.14 11.21
CA THR A 52 -14.07 -15.86 12.14
C THR A 52 -13.35 -16.46 13.35
N GLY A 53 -12.02 -16.47 13.33
CA GLY A 53 -11.17 -17.00 14.40
C GLY A 53 -10.67 -15.93 15.38
N PRO A 54 -9.90 -16.32 16.41
CA PRO A 54 -9.26 -15.36 17.31
C PRO A 54 -8.29 -14.49 16.52
N VAL A 55 -8.38 -13.17 16.71
CA VAL A 55 -7.53 -12.17 16.04
C VAL A 55 -6.55 -11.57 17.03
N VAL A 56 -5.28 -11.52 16.63
CA VAL A 56 -4.21 -10.80 17.34
C VAL A 56 -3.60 -9.77 16.40
N CYS A 57 -3.54 -8.52 16.86
CA CYS A 57 -2.86 -7.45 16.17
C CYS A 57 -1.44 -7.29 16.76
N PRO A 58 -0.39 -7.76 16.07
CA PRO A 58 0.98 -7.62 16.58
C PRO A 58 1.39 -6.15 16.66
N GLY A 59 2.16 -5.80 17.69
CA GLY A 59 2.84 -4.52 17.76
C GLY A 59 3.99 -4.44 16.74
N GLU A 60 4.41 -3.23 16.38
CA GLU A 60 5.52 -3.02 15.41
C GLU A 60 6.89 -3.48 15.96
N TYR A 61 6.99 -3.70 17.27
CA TYR A 61 8.18 -4.18 17.98
C TYR A 61 8.20 -5.71 18.17
N GLU A 62 7.20 -6.43 17.67
CA GLU A 62 7.20 -7.90 17.65
C GLU A 62 8.16 -8.42 16.56
N PRO A 63 8.63 -9.68 16.64
CA PRO A 63 9.47 -10.26 15.60
C PRO A 63 8.82 -10.19 14.21
N MET A 64 9.54 -9.61 13.25
CA MET A 64 9.07 -9.39 11.88
C MET A 64 9.78 -10.29 10.87
N ASP A 65 9.04 -10.74 9.86
CA ASP A 65 9.60 -11.48 8.71
C ASP A 65 10.38 -10.55 7.76
N GLY A 66 9.95 -9.28 7.64
CA GLY A 66 10.56 -8.32 6.74
C GLY A 66 9.88 -6.96 6.75
N ILE A 67 10.48 -6.03 6.01
CA ILE A 67 9.98 -4.67 5.84
C ILE A 67 9.63 -4.43 4.37
N MET A 68 8.48 -3.80 4.11
CA MET A 68 8.07 -3.37 2.78
C MET A 68 8.48 -1.92 2.51
N ILE A 69 9.01 -1.67 1.32
CA ILE A 69 9.22 -0.32 0.78
C ILE A 69 8.57 -0.17 -0.60
N ALA A 70 8.19 1.05 -0.94
CA ALA A 70 7.76 1.44 -2.28
C ALA A 70 8.89 2.19 -2.99
N TRP A 71 9.45 1.61 -4.05
CA TRP A 71 10.55 2.20 -4.80
C TRP A 71 10.04 3.17 -5.87
N THR A 72 9.70 4.37 -5.44
CA THR A 72 9.31 5.49 -6.30
C THR A 72 9.68 6.81 -5.61
N GLY A 73 9.85 7.88 -6.38
CA GLY A 73 10.23 9.18 -5.87
C GLY A 73 11.49 9.78 -6.49
N PRO A 74 11.85 11.01 -6.12
CA PRO A 74 13.11 11.64 -6.52
C PRO A 74 14.33 10.85 -6.05
N SER A 75 15.46 11.05 -6.73
CA SER A 75 16.71 10.32 -6.47
C SER A 75 17.19 10.43 -5.02
N SER A 76 16.91 11.55 -4.34
CA SER A 76 17.23 11.74 -2.93
C SER A 76 16.49 10.77 -2.01
N TRP A 77 15.23 10.45 -2.30
CA TRP A 77 14.45 9.47 -1.54
C TRP A 77 14.91 8.05 -1.84
N LEU A 78 15.16 7.73 -3.11
CA LEU A 78 15.70 6.43 -3.51
C LEU A 78 17.07 6.15 -2.88
N ALA A 79 17.90 7.17 -2.69
CA ALA A 79 19.17 7.06 -1.99
C ALA A 79 19.00 6.68 -0.51
N ILE A 80 17.92 7.13 0.15
CA ILE A 80 17.55 6.73 1.52
C ILE A 80 17.04 5.29 1.51
N LEU A 81 16.12 4.94 0.60
CA LEU A 81 15.61 3.57 0.48
C LEU A 81 16.74 2.55 0.23
N ARG A 82 17.75 2.92 -0.56
CA ARG A 82 18.95 2.10 -0.75
C ARG A 82 19.69 1.84 0.56
N GLN A 83 19.93 2.87 1.36
CA GLN A 83 20.61 2.74 2.66
C GLN A 83 19.77 1.90 3.63
N MET A 84 18.46 2.15 3.69
CA MET A 84 17.53 1.34 4.47
C MET A 84 17.58 -0.12 4.04
N GLY A 85 17.55 -0.40 2.73
CA GLY A 85 17.59 -1.76 2.21
C GLY A 85 18.86 -2.53 2.59
N ALA A 86 20.01 -1.85 2.63
CA ALA A 86 21.24 -2.43 3.15
C ALA A 86 21.08 -2.81 4.63
N PHE A 87 20.73 -1.85 5.49
CA PHE A 87 20.56 -2.10 6.93
C PHE A 87 19.50 -3.16 7.26
N ILE A 88 18.39 -3.19 6.52
CA ILE A 88 17.31 -4.16 6.73
C ILE A 88 17.80 -5.59 6.46
N THR A 89 18.54 -5.78 5.36
CA THR A 89 18.95 -7.12 4.91
C THR A 89 20.22 -7.61 5.57
N THR A 90 21.09 -6.71 6.06
CA THR A 90 22.33 -7.08 6.75
C THR A 90 22.16 -7.06 8.27
N ASP A 91 21.98 -5.88 8.85
CA ASP A 91 22.03 -5.67 10.30
C ASP A 91 20.72 -6.11 10.96
N GLY A 92 19.60 -5.87 10.27
CA GLY A 92 18.27 -6.30 10.69
C GLY A 92 17.97 -7.76 10.42
N ASP A 93 18.82 -8.46 9.64
CA ASP A 93 18.67 -9.87 9.24
C ASP A 93 17.26 -10.24 8.71
N ALA A 94 16.58 -9.28 8.08
CA ALA A 94 15.17 -9.38 7.71
C ALA A 94 14.99 -9.36 6.18
N ASN A 95 13.84 -9.87 5.70
CA ASN A 95 13.50 -9.75 4.29
C ASN A 95 13.18 -8.29 3.93
N LEU A 96 13.59 -7.85 2.74
CA LEU A 96 13.17 -6.58 2.15
C LEU A 96 12.20 -6.85 1.00
N TYR A 97 10.95 -6.43 1.17
CA TYR A 97 9.92 -6.49 0.13
C TYR A 97 9.86 -5.16 -0.62
N VAL A 98 10.25 -5.15 -1.90
CA VAL A 98 10.37 -3.93 -2.71
C VAL A 98 9.26 -3.90 -3.75
N VAL A 99 8.31 -2.98 -3.58
CA VAL A 99 7.27 -2.72 -4.58
C VAL A 99 7.81 -1.75 -5.62
N VAL A 100 7.75 -2.11 -6.90
CA VAL A 100 8.29 -1.31 -8.01
C VAL A 100 7.23 -1.11 -9.09
N PRO A 101 7.12 0.09 -9.71
CA PRO A 101 6.04 0.39 -10.66
C PRO A 101 6.16 -0.31 -12.01
N SER A 102 7.34 -0.85 -12.35
CA SER A 102 7.61 -1.46 -13.65
C SER A 102 8.82 -2.40 -13.60
N ALA A 103 9.00 -3.19 -14.67
CA ALA A 103 10.20 -4.01 -14.86
C ALA A 103 11.48 -3.16 -14.98
N SER A 104 11.41 -1.99 -15.61
CA SER A 104 12.56 -1.07 -15.67
C SER A 104 12.94 -0.53 -14.29
N ALA A 105 11.95 -0.15 -13.48
CA ALA A 105 12.17 0.29 -12.12
C ALA A 105 12.74 -0.84 -11.24
N ARG A 106 12.30 -2.10 -11.46
CA ARG A 106 12.91 -3.28 -10.82
C ARG A 106 14.40 -3.35 -11.09
N THR A 107 14.83 -3.31 -12.36
CA THR A 107 16.25 -3.40 -12.74
C THR A 107 17.06 -2.27 -12.12
N SER A 108 16.51 -1.05 -12.09
CA SER A 108 17.16 0.10 -11.44
C SER A 108 17.27 -0.08 -9.92
N ALA A 109 16.21 -0.55 -9.25
CA ALA A 109 16.20 -0.81 -7.82
C ALA A 109 17.18 -1.91 -7.42
N GLU A 110 17.20 -3.03 -8.17
CA GLU A 110 18.11 -4.15 -7.99
C GLU A 110 19.57 -3.70 -8.07
N SER A 111 19.93 -2.98 -9.14
CA SER A 111 21.28 -2.43 -9.30
C SER A 111 21.65 -1.46 -8.17
N SER A 112 20.70 -0.62 -7.74
CA SER A 112 20.92 0.37 -6.68
C SER A 112 21.12 -0.28 -5.31
N LEU A 113 20.28 -1.26 -4.96
CA LEU A 113 20.35 -2.01 -3.70
C LEU A 113 21.63 -2.85 -3.62
N GLN A 114 21.99 -3.53 -4.70
CA GLN A 114 23.24 -4.28 -4.78
C GLN A 114 24.46 -3.37 -4.59
N ALA A 115 24.50 -2.22 -5.27
CA ALA A 115 25.55 -1.21 -5.08
C ALA A 115 25.52 -0.56 -3.69
N GLY A 116 24.39 -0.61 -2.99
CA GLY A 116 24.22 -0.18 -1.60
C GLY A 116 24.74 -1.18 -0.57
N GLY A 117 25.10 -2.40 -0.98
CA GLY A 117 25.55 -3.46 -0.07
C GLY A 117 24.41 -4.24 0.56
N ALA A 118 23.19 -4.18 0.02
CA ALA A 118 22.11 -5.05 0.47
C ALA A 118 22.41 -6.52 0.18
N ASP A 119 22.02 -7.41 1.09
CA ASP A 119 22.01 -8.85 0.84
C ASP A 119 20.85 -9.18 -0.11
N MET A 120 21.18 -9.32 -1.38
CA MET A 120 20.20 -9.58 -2.44
C MET A 120 19.48 -10.93 -2.30
N SER A 121 19.99 -11.86 -1.49
CA SER A 121 19.27 -13.11 -1.18
C SER A 121 18.01 -12.88 -0.32
N ARG A 122 17.94 -11.73 0.37
CA ARG A 122 16.81 -11.29 1.21
C ARG A 122 15.94 -10.23 0.55
N VAL A 123 16.23 -9.83 -0.69
CA VAL A 123 15.45 -8.83 -1.43
C VAL A 123 14.43 -9.52 -2.33
N GLN A 124 13.14 -9.18 -2.14
CA GLN A 124 12.02 -9.73 -2.90
C GLN A 124 11.28 -8.61 -3.63
N PHE A 125 11.19 -8.69 -4.96
CA PHE A 125 10.54 -7.68 -5.77
C PHE A 125 9.10 -8.04 -6.13
N MET A 126 8.20 -7.07 -6.02
CA MET A 126 6.82 -7.15 -6.53
C MET A 126 6.59 -6.00 -7.52
N ILE A 127 6.25 -6.33 -8.77
CA ILE A 127 5.93 -5.32 -9.78
C ILE A 127 4.45 -4.96 -9.66
N LYS A 128 4.16 -3.71 -9.28
CA LYS A 128 2.80 -3.17 -9.13
C LYS A 128 2.86 -1.65 -9.28
N SER A 129 1.96 -1.07 -10.07
CA SER A 129 1.85 0.39 -10.21
C SER A 129 1.66 1.07 -8.86
N LEU A 130 2.32 2.22 -8.68
CA LEU A 130 2.33 3.06 -7.49
C LEU A 130 2.02 4.50 -7.86
N ASN A 131 1.27 5.20 -7.00
CA ASN A 131 1.17 6.65 -7.05
C ASN A 131 2.28 7.29 -6.22
N THR A 132 2.61 6.75 -5.03
CA THR A 132 3.56 7.38 -4.10
C THR A 132 4.40 6.39 -3.28
N ILE A 133 5.42 6.93 -2.60
CA ILE A 133 6.35 6.19 -1.72
C ILE A 133 5.72 5.80 -0.36
N TRP A 134 4.58 6.37 0.03
CA TRP A 134 4.06 6.37 1.41
C TRP A 134 3.43 5.03 1.85
N CYS A 135 4.11 3.91 1.65
CA CYS A 135 3.60 2.56 1.92
C CYS A 135 3.29 2.29 3.39
N ARG A 136 3.75 3.13 4.34
CA ARG A 136 3.26 3.07 5.73
C ARG A 136 1.78 3.47 5.82
N ASP A 137 1.29 4.33 4.93
CA ASP A 137 -0.09 4.77 4.94
C ASP A 137 -1.04 3.79 4.25
N TYR A 138 -0.66 3.24 3.10
CA TYR A 138 -1.54 2.37 2.31
C TYR A 138 -1.15 0.88 2.34
N GLY A 139 0.03 0.54 2.85
CA GLY A 139 0.55 -0.82 2.79
C GLY A 139 -0.21 -1.81 3.67
N PRO A 140 0.05 -3.11 3.48
CA PRO A 140 -0.68 -4.17 4.16
C PRO A 140 -0.49 -4.08 5.67
N ARG A 141 -1.59 -4.17 6.41
CA ARG A 141 -1.54 -4.36 7.86
C ARG A 141 -1.69 -5.82 8.18
N TYR A 142 -0.81 -6.31 9.03
CA TYR A 142 -0.82 -7.71 9.43
C TYR A 142 -1.58 -7.91 10.74
N ILE A 143 -2.36 -8.99 10.75
CA ILE A 143 -2.92 -9.62 11.94
C ILE A 143 -2.52 -11.10 11.95
N TYR A 144 -2.72 -11.75 13.08
CA TYR A 144 -2.79 -13.20 13.19
C TYR A 144 -4.24 -13.63 13.38
N GLN A 145 -4.70 -14.60 12.59
CA GLN A 145 -5.94 -15.33 12.84
C GLN A 145 -5.56 -16.74 13.30
N GLY A 146 -5.66 -16.99 14.60
CA GLY A 146 -4.96 -18.13 15.22
C GLY A 146 -3.45 -18.01 14.98
N ASP A 147 -2.82 -19.06 14.44
CA ASP A 147 -1.38 -19.08 14.14
C ASP A 147 -1.04 -18.62 12.71
N CYS A 148 -2.06 -18.23 11.92
CA CYS A 148 -1.88 -17.85 10.53
C CYS A 148 -1.80 -16.33 10.37
N ARG A 149 -0.82 -15.86 9.58
CA ARG A 149 -0.75 -14.45 9.17
C ARG A 149 -1.87 -14.14 8.17
N ALA A 150 -2.53 -13.00 8.37
CA ALA A 150 -3.50 -12.45 7.44
C ALA A 150 -3.29 -10.95 7.30
N ILE A 151 -3.76 -10.42 6.17
CA ILE A 151 -3.72 -8.99 5.85
C ILE A 151 -5.11 -8.42 6.09
N VAL A 152 -5.16 -7.30 6.80
CA VAL A 152 -6.34 -6.43 6.84
C VAL A 152 -6.04 -5.17 6.04
N ASP A 153 -7.01 -4.74 5.25
CA ASP A 153 -6.90 -3.58 4.37
C ASP A 153 -8.01 -2.57 4.64
N HIS A 154 -7.69 -1.29 4.47
CA HIS A 154 -8.60 -0.18 4.60
C HIS A 154 -8.56 0.60 3.29
N THR A 155 -9.61 1.36 3.00
CA THR A 155 -9.56 2.28 1.86
C THR A 155 -8.63 3.44 2.18
N TYR A 156 -7.58 3.59 1.38
CA TYR A 156 -6.63 4.67 1.51
C TYR A 156 -7.34 6.02 1.32
N ASN A 157 -7.15 6.91 2.28
CA ASN A 157 -7.77 8.23 2.31
C ASN A 157 -7.10 9.25 1.37
N ARG A 158 -6.59 8.80 0.22
CA ARG A 158 -6.09 9.63 -0.87
C ARG A 158 -6.71 9.13 -2.17
N PRO A 159 -6.93 9.99 -3.18
CA PRO A 159 -7.38 9.56 -4.51
C PRO A 159 -6.23 8.91 -5.30
N ARG A 160 -5.54 7.95 -4.67
CA ARG A 160 -4.33 7.25 -5.15
C ARG A 160 -4.64 5.75 -5.30
N PRO A 161 -5.38 5.36 -6.35
CA PRO A 161 -5.91 4.00 -6.48
C PRO A 161 -4.81 2.95 -6.70
N ALA A 162 -3.66 3.32 -7.28
CA ALA A 162 -2.56 2.40 -7.49
C ALA A 162 -1.91 2.02 -6.14
N ASP A 163 -1.76 2.99 -5.24
CA ASP A 163 -1.32 2.79 -3.85
C ASP A 163 -2.33 1.96 -3.05
N ASN A 164 -3.63 2.31 -3.15
CA ASN A 164 -4.72 1.59 -2.46
C ASN A 164 -4.79 0.10 -2.83
N GLY A 165 -4.37 -0.28 -4.04
CA GLY A 165 -4.36 -1.67 -4.49
C GLY A 165 -3.13 -2.48 -4.07
N VAL A 166 -2.18 -1.91 -3.32
CA VAL A 166 -0.95 -2.63 -2.91
C VAL A 166 -1.22 -3.76 -1.91
N PRO A 167 -2.06 -3.61 -0.88
CA PRO A 167 -2.31 -4.69 0.09
C PRO A 167 -2.89 -5.96 -0.55
N ALA A 168 -3.88 -5.83 -1.43
CA ALA A 168 -4.45 -6.95 -2.18
C ALA A 168 -3.40 -7.64 -3.10
N ALA A 169 -2.59 -6.86 -3.81
CA ALA A 169 -1.50 -7.44 -4.60
C ALA A 169 -0.48 -8.18 -3.73
N PHE A 170 -0.20 -7.68 -2.54
CA PHE A 170 0.73 -8.30 -1.61
C PHE A 170 0.16 -9.55 -0.93
N SER A 171 -1.15 -9.62 -0.68
CA SER A 171 -1.78 -10.85 -0.18
C SER A 171 -1.65 -11.98 -1.19
N ASP A 172 -1.84 -11.70 -2.48
CA ASP A 172 -1.64 -12.68 -3.55
C ASP A 172 -0.16 -13.10 -3.62
N PHE A 173 0.76 -12.13 -3.59
CA PHE A 173 2.20 -12.39 -3.58
C PHE A 173 2.65 -13.31 -2.44
N LYS A 174 2.08 -13.13 -1.24
CA LYS A 174 2.39 -13.95 -0.07
C LYS A 174 1.50 -15.19 0.09
N SER A 175 0.44 -15.31 -0.71
CA SER A 175 -0.63 -16.30 -0.51
C SER A 175 -1.21 -16.26 0.91
N HIS A 176 -1.46 -15.06 1.43
CA HIS A 176 -2.05 -14.83 2.76
C HIS A 176 -3.53 -14.48 2.63
N ALA A 177 -4.33 -14.80 3.65
CA ALA A 177 -5.71 -14.35 3.72
C ALA A 177 -5.79 -12.82 3.73
N TYR A 178 -6.83 -12.27 3.12
CA TYR A 178 -7.05 -10.84 2.91
C TYR A 178 -8.45 -10.44 3.37
N TYR A 179 -8.52 -9.37 4.15
CA TYR A 179 -9.75 -8.87 4.76
C TYR A 179 -9.88 -7.36 4.59
N GLU A 180 -10.94 -6.89 3.94
CA GLU A 180 -11.26 -5.48 3.83
C GLU A 180 -12.05 -4.98 5.04
N LEU A 181 -11.69 -3.78 5.50
CA LEU A 181 -12.40 -3.02 6.50
C LEU A 181 -13.26 -1.96 5.79
N PRO A 182 -14.53 -1.75 6.20
CA PRO A 182 -15.34 -0.64 5.72
C PRO A 182 -14.89 0.69 6.37
N LEU A 183 -13.61 1.03 6.19
CA LEU A 183 -12.94 2.15 6.83
C LEU A 183 -12.09 2.90 5.80
N VAL A 184 -12.27 4.23 5.72
CA VAL A 184 -11.39 5.13 4.98
C VAL A 184 -10.35 5.70 5.93
N HIS A 185 -9.07 5.48 5.67
CA HIS A 185 -8.01 5.76 6.64
C HIS A 185 -6.63 5.98 5.99
N GLY A 186 -5.68 6.53 6.76
CA GLY A 186 -4.27 6.69 6.38
C GLY A 186 -3.37 6.05 7.42
N GLY A 187 -2.66 5.00 7.03
CA GLY A 187 -2.07 4.03 7.94
C GLY A 187 -1.06 4.55 8.97
N GLY A 188 -0.22 5.53 8.63
CA GLY A 188 0.75 6.11 9.55
C GLY A 188 0.15 6.82 10.76
N ASN A 189 -1.17 6.96 10.81
CA ASN A 189 -1.89 7.62 11.89
C ASN A 189 -2.55 6.63 12.87
N TYR A 190 -2.25 5.33 12.77
CA TYR A 190 -2.73 4.29 13.67
C TYR A 190 -1.59 3.39 14.11
N HIS A 191 -1.39 3.31 15.42
CA HIS A 191 -0.35 2.51 16.05
C HIS A 191 -0.98 1.45 16.96
N LEU A 192 -0.55 0.20 16.79
CA LEU A 192 -1.01 -0.95 17.56
C LEU A 192 -0.04 -1.22 18.70
N SER A 193 -0.59 -1.54 19.87
CA SER A 193 0.15 -2.25 20.91
C SER A 193 -0.21 -3.73 20.87
N SER A 194 0.75 -4.59 21.20
CA SER A 194 0.53 -6.04 21.28
C SER A 194 -0.33 -6.49 22.47
N THR A 195 -0.86 -5.55 23.27
CA THR A 195 -1.74 -5.82 24.41
C THR A 195 -3.22 -5.63 24.09
N GLY A 196 -3.57 -5.43 22.81
CA GLY A 196 -4.94 -5.22 22.35
C GLY A 196 -5.43 -3.77 22.43
N ALA A 197 -4.56 -2.82 22.81
CA ALA A 197 -4.83 -1.39 22.70
C ALA A 197 -4.26 -0.81 21.40
N SER A 198 -4.84 0.30 20.94
CA SER A 198 -4.36 1.03 19.78
C SER A 198 -4.51 2.53 19.97
N PHE A 199 -3.68 3.30 19.29
CA PHE A 199 -3.62 4.76 19.38
C PHE A 199 -3.76 5.36 17.99
N SER A 200 -4.64 6.35 17.87
CA SER A 200 -4.81 7.17 16.67
C SER A 200 -4.89 8.63 17.05
N THR A 201 -4.46 9.52 16.15
CA THR A 201 -4.63 10.96 16.39
C THR A 201 -6.02 11.43 15.98
N ARG A 202 -6.46 12.56 16.53
CA ARG A 202 -7.73 13.19 16.16
C ARG A 202 -7.82 13.65 14.69
N LEU A 203 -6.70 13.64 13.95
CA LEU A 203 -6.67 14.01 12.53
C LEU A 203 -7.49 13.07 11.62
N ILE A 204 -7.90 11.91 12.13
CA ILE A 204 -8.64 10.82 11.45
C ILE A 204 -9.77 10.28 12.31
N ALA A 205 -10.08 10.95 13.43
CA ALA A 205 -11.27 10.61 14.20
C ALA A 205 -12.47 11.06 13.36
N ASN A 206 -12.91 10.17 12.48
CA ASN A 206 -14.15 10.29 11.71
C ASN A 206 -15.34 10.40 12.65
#